data_AF-A0A660RNP8-F1
#
_entry.id   AF-A0A660RNP8-F1
#
_cell.length_a   1.000
_cell.length_b   1.000
_cell.length_c   1.000
_cell.angle_alpha   90.00
_cell.angle_beta   90.00
_cell.angle_gamma   90.00
#
_symmetry.space_group_name_H-M   'P 1'
#
loop_
_entity.id
_entity.type
_entity.pdbx_description
1 polymer ?
#
loop_
_entity_poly.entity_id
_entity_poly.type
_entity_poly.pdbx_seq_one_letter_code
_entity_poly.pdbx_strand_id
1 'polypeptide(L)'
;MRDPDDRWEECEIRAKENIEKLIDEIRETVKDEKVIVAFSGGEDSSLAALLMKEALGKDRVELVTVHFGEFTYTRTEDIIREFSRNYGFKHTYIDGSERQRSIWKHGPSCNACTKLVKLGLIKEYAKGRIVVSGANRSD
;
A
#
# COMPACT_ATOMS: atom_id res chain seq x y z
N MET A 1 -14.37 8.23 37.98
CA MET A 1 -14.33 8.58 36.55
C MET A 1 -12.87 8.43 36.16
N ARG A 2 -12.50 7.56 35.21
CA ARG A 2 -11.09 7.44 34.77
C ARG A 2 -10.65 8.74 34.13
N ASP A 3 -9.40 9.13 34.35
CA ASP A 3 -8.83 10.32 33.71
C ASP A 3 -8.86 10.10 32.18
N PRO A 4 -9.30 11.08 31.37
CA PRO A 4 -9.19 11.01 29.93
C PRO A 4 -7.77 10.65 29.44
N ASP A 5 -6.72 11.05 30.17
CA ASP A 5 -5.33 10.74 29.81
C ASP A 5 -5.00 9.25 30.01
N ASP A 6 -5.56 8.59 31.03
CA ASP A 6 -5.41 7.14 31.26
C ASP A 6 -5.89 6.32 30.04
N ARG A 7 -6.92 6.82 29.34
CA ARG A 7 -7.51 6.13 28.18
C ARG A 7 -6.63 6.21 26.93
N TRP A 8 -5.89 7.30 26.76
CA TRP A 8 -4.99 7.48 25.63
C TRP A 8 -3.75 6.62 25.81
N GLU A 9 -3.21 6.58 27.02
CA GLU A 9 -2.08 5.72 27.36
C GLU A 9 -2.39 4.23 27.14
N GLU A 10 -3.56 3.75 27.59
CA GLU A 10 -4.03 2.38 27.30
C GLU A 10 -4.15 2.10 25.80
N CYS A 11 -4.63 3.07 25.00
CA CYS A 11 -4.73 2.93 23.56
C CYS A 11 -3.36 2.85 22.88
N GLU A 12 -2.40 3.66 23.31
CA GLU A 12 -1.03 3.64 22.77
C GLU A 12 -0.32 2.32 23.06
N ILE A 13 -0.42 1.81 24.29
CA ILE A 13 0.16 0.51 24.68
C ILE A 13 -0.41 -0.58 23.78
N ARG A 14 -1.74 -0.65 23.66
CA ARG A 14 -2.40 -1.64 22.80
C ARG A 14 -2.01 -1.52 21.33
N ALA A 15 -1.83 -0.30 20.82
CA ALA A 15 -1.39 -0.08 19.44
C ALA A 15 0.04 -0.63 19.23
N LYS A 16 0.96 -0.38 20.17
CA LYS A 16 2.34 -0.90 20.13
C LYS A 16 2.36 -2.43 20.14
N GLU A 17 1.62 -3.06 21.06
CA GLU A 17 1.52 -4.52 21.13
C GLU A 17 0.96 -5.13 19.83
N ASN A 18 -0.03 -4.48 19.21
CA ASN A 18 -0.59 -4.92 17.93
C ASN A 18 0.42 -4.80 16.78
N ILE A 19 1.21 -3.73 16.75
CA ILE A 19 2.25 -3.53 15.75
C ILE A 19 3.30 -4.64 15.85
N GLU A 20 3.75 -4.97 17.06
CA GLU A 20 4.72 -6.06 17.29
C GLU A 20 4.19 -7.41 16.78
N LYS A 21 2.94 -7.75 17.13
CA LYS A 21 2.29 -8.97 16.64
C LYS A 21 2.19 -9.01 15.12
N LEU A 22 1.78 -7.91 14.50
CA LEU A 22 1.68 -7.82 13.04
C LEU A 22 3.06 -8.00 12.37
N ILE A 23 4.12 -7.42 12.94
CA ILE A 23 5.48 -7.58 12.42
C ILE A 23 5.90 -9.06 12.46
N ASP A 24 5.60 -9.77 13.53
CA ASP A 24 5.94 -11.19 13.64
C ASP A 24 5.10 -12.05 12.68
N GLU A 25 3.80 -11.79 12.55
CA GLU A 25 2.93 -12.45 11.56
C GLU A 25 3.43 -12.24 10.12
N ILE A 26 3.90 -11.03 9.80
CA ILE A 26 4.48 -10.71 8.49
C ILE A 26 5.75 -11.54 8.26
N ARG A 27 6.65 -11.62 9.25
CA ARG A 27 7.89 -12.42 9.15
C ARG A 27 7.58 -13.90 8.91
N GLU A 28 6.61 -14.45 9.64
CA GLU A 28 6.20 -15.86 9.50
C GLU A 28 5.55 -16.15 8.14
N THR A 29 4.74 -15.22 7.64
CA THR A 29 4.00 -15.38 6.39
C THR A 29 4.91 -15.22 5.17
N VAL A 30 5.76 -14.18 5.17
CA VAL A 30 6.59 -13.82 4.00
C VAL A 30 7.94 -14.53 3.99
N LYS A 31 8.45 -14.95 5.15
CA LYS A 31 9.70 -15.69 5.32
C LYS A 31 10.90 -14.96 4.71
N ASP A 32 11.45 -15.48 3.62
CA ASP A 32 12.62 -14.92 2.90
C ASP A 32 12.25 -14.27 1.55
N GLU A 33 10.96 -14.23 1.19
CA GLU A 33 10.51 -13.71 -0.09
C GLU A 33 10.51 -12.17 -0.18
N LYS A 34 10.53 -11.65 -1.41
CA LYS A 34 10.35 -10.20 -1.64
C LYS A 34 8.88 -9.89 -1.88
N VAL A 35 8.44 -8.75 -1.38
CA VAL A 35 7.05 -8.30 -1.50
C VAL A 35 6.94 -7.09 -2.40
N ILE A 36 5.78 -7.00 -3.06
CA ILE A 36 5.31 -5.78 -3.71
C ILE A 36 4.20 -5.19 -2.85
N VAL A 37 4.30 -3.90 -2.53
CA VAL A 37 3.20 -3.17 -1.91
C VAL A 37 2.46 -2.40 -3.00
N ALA A 38 1.16 -2.66 -3.14
CA ALA A 38 0.28 -1.90 -4.01
C ALA A 38 0.07 -0.50 -3.42
N PHE A 39 0.85 0.48 -3.88
CA PHE A 39 1.00 1.76 -3.21
C PHE A 39 0.23 2.88 -3.93
N SER A 40 -0.71 3.51 -3.23
CA SER A 40 -1.47 4.67 -3.74
C SER A 40 -1.14 6.00 -3.07
N GLY A 41 -0.24 6.02 -2.08
CA GLY A 41 0.05 7.23 -1.30
C GLY A 41 -1.01 7.59 -0.26
N GLY A 42 -2.01 6.71 -0.06
CA GLY A 42 -2.99 6.83 1.01
C GLY A 42 -2.48 6.22 2.32
N GLU A 43 -3.09 6.60 3.44
CA GLU A 43 -2.68 6.22 4.79
C GLU A 43 -2.53 4.71 4.98
N ASP A 44 -3.54 3.92 4.59
CA ASP A 44 -3.50 2.46 4.74
C ASP A 44 -2.33 1.82 3.99
N SER A 45 -2.11 2.24 2.73
CA SER A 45 -1.00 1.73 1.92
C SER A 45 0.37 2.19 2.43
N SER A 46 0.43 3.35 3.09
CA SER A 46 1.64 3.86 3.72
C SER A 46 1.96 3.09 5.00
N LEU A 47 0.96 2.82 5.85
CA LEU A 47 1.14 1.98 7.03
C LEU A 47 1.59 0.57 6.65
N ALA A 48 0.94 -0.05 5.65
CA ALA A 48 1.34 -1.35 5.14
C ALA A 48 2.80 -1.36 4.64
N ALA A 49 3.22 -0.32 3.91
CA ALA A 49 4.61 -0.19 3.45
C ALA A 49 5.61 -0.11 4.61
N LEU A 50 5.30 0.67 5.64
CA LEU A 50 6.16 0.83 6.82
C LEU A 50 6.25 -0.45 7.65
N LEU A 51 5.13 -1.14 7.87
CA LEU A 51 5.13 -2.44 8.56
C LEU A 51 5.95 -3.49 7.81
N MET A 52 5.82 -3.56 6.48
CA MET A 52 6.63 -4.46 5.66
C MET A 52 8.11 -4.13 5.73
N LYS A 53 8.46 -2.84 5.73
CA LYS A 53 9.86 -2.39 5.90
C LYS A 53 10.41 -2.78 7.26
N GLU A 54 9.64 -2.60 8.32
CA GLU A 54 10.04 -2.94 9.68
C GLU A 54 10.23 -4.45 9.86
N ALA A 55 9.33 -5.24 9.28
CA ALA A 55 9.38 -6.69 9.38
C ALA A 55 10.50 -7.32 8.54
N LEU A 56 10.70 -6.85 7.31
CA LEU A 56 11.50 -7.54 6.27
C LEU A 56 12.78 -6.79 5.86
N GLY A 57 12.90 -5.51 6.21
CA GLY A 57 13.92 -4.62 5.69
C GLY A 57 13.57 -4.05 4.31
N LYS A 58 14.06 -2.84 4.03
CA LYS A 58 13.72 -2.08 2.80
C LYS A 58 14.07 -2.80 1.49
N ASP A 59 15.12 -3.62 1.46
CA ASP A 59 15.61 -4.24 0.22
C ASP A 59 14.72 -5.40 -0.28
N ARG A 60 13.78 -5.83 0.57
CA ARG A 60 12.78 -6.85 0.28
C ARG A 60 11.40 -6.25 -0.05
N VAL A 61 11.27 -4.93 -0.01
CA VAL A 61 10.00 -4.21 -0.23
C VAL A 61 10.11 -3.30 -1.45
N GLU A 62 9.26 -3.54 -2.44
CA GLU A 62 9.10 -2.67 -3.60
C GLU A 62 7.70 -2.02 -3.57
N LEU A 63 7.65 -0.69 -3.59
CA LEU A 63 6.40 0.02 -3.78
C LEU A 63 6.06 0.02 -5.27
N VAL A 64 4.81 -0.28 -5.61
CA VAL A 64 4.34 -0.26 -7.01
C VAL A 64 3.06 0.56 -7.10
N THR A 65 3.09 1.59 -7.96
CA THR A 65 1.97 2.51 -8.18
C THR A 65 1.52 2.42 -9.63
N VAL A 66 0.20 2.33 -9.85
CA VAL A 66 -0.38 2.47 -11.20
C VAL A 66 -0.67 3.95 -11.45
N HIS A 67 -0.07 4.50 -12.50
CA HIS A 67 -0.34 5.83 -13.00
C HIS A 67 -1.46 5.75 -14.05
N PHE A 68 -2.57 6.46 -13.84
CA PHE A 68 -3.74 6.41 -14.70
C PHE A 68 -3.66 7.41 -15.87
N GLY A 69 -2.53 8.07 -16.09
CA GLY A 69 -2.38 9.09 -17.12
C GLY A 69 -3.05 10.40 -16.71
N GLU A 70 -3.86 10.97 -17.61
CA GLU A 70 -4.60 12.22 -17.37
C GLU A 70 -5.57 12.16 -16.18
N PHE A 71 -5.89 10.96 -15.69
CA PHE A 71 -6.76 10.75 -14.54
C PHE A 71 -6.00 10.71 -13.20
N THR A 72 -4.66 10.78 -13.22
CA THR A 72 -3.86 10.87 -11.99
C THR A 72 -3.65 12.33 -11.60
N TYR A 73 -3.94 12.65 -10.36
CA TYR A 73 -3.74 13.99 -9.83
C TYR A 73 -2.26 14.23 -9.50
N THR A 74 -1.69 15.34 -9.97
CA THR A 74 -0.25 15.64 -9.85
C THR A 74 0.24 15.59 -8.39
N ARG A 75 -0.54 16.10 -7.44
CA ARG A 75 -0.19 16.05 -6.01
C ARG A 75 -0.06 14.62 -5.48
N THR A 76 -0.80 13.66 -6.03
CA THR A 76 -0.67 12.25 -5.66
C THR A 76 0.71 11.71 -6.05
N GLU A 77 1.23 12.12 -7.21
CA GLU A 77 2.58 11.73 -7.60
C GLU A 77 3.64 12.31 -6.66
N ASP A 78 3.50 13.59 -6.29
CA ASP A 78 4.44 14.26 -5.38
C ASP A 78 4.49 13.56 -4.02
N ILE A 79 3.32 13.25 -3.44
CA ILE A 79 3.20 12.51 -2.17
C ILE A 79 3.90 11.15 -2.26
N ILE A 80 3.66 10.41 -3.35
CA ILE A 80 4.23 9.08 -3.54
C ILE A 80 5.76 9.14 -3.72
N ARG A 81 6.26 10.10 -4.50
CA ARG A 81 7.70 10.31 -4.72
C ARG A 81 8.39 10.72 -3.43
N GLU A 82 7.81 11.65 -2.68
CA GLU A 82 8.35 12.12 -1.42
C GLU A 82 8.36 10.99 -0.38
N PHE A 83 7.26 10.25 -0.22
CA PHE A 83 7.20 9.11 0.69
C PHE A 83 8.27 8.07 0.37
N SER A 84 8.38 7.66 -0.90
CA SER A 84 9.35 6.64 -1.32
C SER A 84 10.78 7.09 -1.05
N ARG A 85 11.10 8.36 -1.29
CA ARG A 85 12.41 8.95 -1.03
C ARG A 85 12.71 9.07 0.47
N ASN A 86 11.78 9.60 1.26
CA ASN A 86 11.95 9.83 2.69
C ASN A 86 12.19 8.52 3.45
N TYR A 87 11.52 7.44 3.03
CA TYR A 87 11.68 6.13 3.64
C TYR A 87 12.66 5.19 2.91
N GLY A 88 13.26 5.65 1.81
CA GLY A 88 14.30 4.91 1.07
C GLY A 88 13.80 3.64 0.38
N PHE A 89 12.55 3.64 -0.09
CA PHE A 89 11.96 2.51 -0.82
C PHE A 89 12.39 2.49 -2.29
N LYS A 90 12.55 1.29 -2.83
CA LYS A 90 12.45 1.09 -4.28
C LYS A 90 11.00 1.35 -4.69
N HIS A 91 10.81 2.21 -5.68
CA HIS A 91 9.48 2.55 -6.18
C HIS A 91 9.39 2.43 -7.70
N THR A 92 8.31 1.79 -8.17
CA THR A 92 8.04 1.54 -9.59
C THR A 92 6.67 2.08 -9.97
N TYR A 93 6.61 2.78 -11.10
CA TYR A 93 5.35 3.20 -11.73
C TYR A 93 4.99 2.26 -12.87
N ILE A 94 3.71 1.88 -12.95
CA ILE A 94 3.13 1.15 -14.09
C ILE A 94 2.16 2.10 -14.81
N ASP A 95 2.29 2.24 -16.12
CA ASP A 95 1.30 2.97 -16.92
C ASP A 95 0.01 2.14 -17.04
N GLY A 96 -1.08 2.67 -16.49
CA GLY A 96 -2.43 2.10 -16.59
C GLY A 96 -3.38 2.95 -17.44
N SER A 97 -2.89 4.00 -18.10
CA SER A 97 -3.72 5.00 -18.79
C SER A 97 -4.59 4.39 -19.90
N GLU A 98 -4.05 3.46 -20.69
CA GLU A 98 -4.81 2.81 -21.76
C GLU A 98 -5.93 1.92 -21.21
N ARG A 99 -5.63 1.12 -20.19
CA ARG A 99 -6.63 0.26 -19.55
C ARG A 99 -7.70 1.08 -18.85
N GLN A 100 -7.32 2.19 -18.21
CA GLN A 100 -8.23 3.16 -17.63
C GLN A 100 -9.19 3.76 -18.67
N ARG A 101 -8.66 4.25 -19.80
CA ARG A 101 -9.49 4.76 -20.91
C ARG A 101 -10.46 3.69 -21.40
N SER A 102 -10.01 2.43 -21.51
CA SER A 102 -10.87 1.34 -21.97
C SER A 102 -12.05 1.06 -21.04
N ILE A 103 -11.85 1.06 -19.72
CA ILE A 103 -12.93 0.78 -18.77
C ILE A 103 -13.91 1.96 -18.62
N TRP A 104 -13.45 3.19 -18.88
CA TRP A 104 -14.26 4.41 -18.75
C TRP A 104 -14.96 4.84 -20.04
N LYS A 105 -14.86 4.06 -21.12
CA LYS A 105 -15.54 4.33 -22.41
C LYS A 105 -17.04 4.61 -22.26
N HIS A 106 -17.70 3.99 -21.28
CA HIS A 106 -19.13 4.13 -21.04
C HIS A 106 -19.45 4.83 -19.70
N GLY A 107 -18.47 5.53 -19.15
CA GLY A 107 -18.58 6.24 -17.87
C GLY A 107 -17.74 5.63 -16.74
N PRO A 108 -17.63 6.33 -15.60
CA PRO A 108 -16.81 5.89 -14.48
C PRO A 108 -17.28 4.56 -13.88
N SER A 109 -16.35 3.65 -13.64
CA SER A 109 -16.60 2.36 -12.97
C SER A 109 -15.54 2.09 -11.92
N CYS A 110 -15.78 2.56 -10.68
CA CYS A 110 -14.81 2.45 -9.59
C CYS A 110 -14.39 0.99 -9.31
N ASN A 111 -15.34 0.06 -9.37
CA ASN A 111 -15.07 -1.36 -9.19
C ASN A 111 -14.12 -1.92 -10.27
N ALA A 112 -14.31 -1.53 -11.53
CA ALA A 112 -13.42 -1.92 -12.62
C ALA A 112 -12.04 -1.26 -12.50
N CYS A 113 -11.97 0.01 -12.05
CA CYS A 113 -10.70 0.70 -11.83
C CYS A 113 -9.83 -0.06 -10.83
N THR A 114 -10.40 -0.37 -9.67
CA THR A 114 -9.66 -1.04 -8.59
C THR A 114 -9.28 -2.47 -8.99
N LYS A 115 -10.21 -3.23 -9.57
CA LYS A 115 -10.00 -4.66 -9.87
C LYS A 115 -9.16 -4.90 -11.12
N LEU A 116 -9.48 -4.23 -12.23
CA LEU A 116 -8.90 -4.53 -13.55
C LEU A 116 -7.67 -3.67 -13.84
N VAL A 117 -7.65 -2.43 -13.38
CA VAL A 117 -6.57 -1.49 -13.66
C VAL A 117 -5.55 -1.53 -12.53
N LYS A 118 -5.91 -1.07 -11.32
CA LYS A 118 -4.97 -0.97 -10.19
C LYS A 118 -4.39 -2.32 -9.78
N LEU A 119 -5.21 -3.18 -9.17
CA LEU A 119 -4.74 -4.48 -8.68
C LEU A 119 -4.43 -5.43 -9.83
N GLY A 120 -5.17 -5.35 -10.94
CA GLY A 120 -4.94 -6.18 -12.13
C GLY A 120 -3.53 -6.00 -12.70
N LEU A 121 -3.14 -4.75 -13.01
CA LEU A 121 -1.81 -4.46 -13.54
C LEU A 121 -0.69 -4.76 -12.54
N ILE A 122 -0.93 -4.53 -11.24
CA ILE A 122 0.05 -4.88 -10.20
C ILE A 122 0.23 -6.39 -10.12
N LYS A 123 -0.83 -7.19 -10.19
CA LYS A 123 -0.74 -8.66 -10.21
C LYS A 123 0.02 -9.16 -11.44
N GLU A 124 -0.23 -8.57 -12.61
CA GLU A 124 0.51 -8.86 -13.84
C GLU A 124 2.01 -8.54 -13.68
N TYR A 125 2.34 -7.39 -13.11
CA TYR A 125 3.72 -7.00 -12.81
C TYR A 125 4.37 -7.90 -11.74
N ALA A 126 3.59 -8.34 -10.76
CA ALA A 126 4.08 -9.17 -9.66
C ALA A 126 4.57 -10.54 -10.15
N LYS A 127 3.98 -11.11 -11.22
CA LYS A 127 4.37 -12.41 -11.79
C LYS A 127 4.43 -13.52 -10.72
N GLY A 128 3.45 -13.54 -9.82
CA GLY A 128 3.36 -14.53 -8.73
C GLY A 128 4.07 -14.15 -7.43
N ARG A 129 4.80 -13.02 -7.39
CA ARG A 129 5.30 -12.45 -6.13
C ARG A 129 4.16 -12.06 -5.20
N ILE A 130 4.44 -12.08 -3.89
CA ILE A 130 3.50 -11.64 -2.86
C ILE A 130 3.14 -10.16 -3.08
N VAL A 131 1.84 -9.89 -3.17
CA VAL A 131 1.28 -8.53 -3.28
C VAL A 131 0.59 -8.16 -1.98
N VAL A 132 1.07 -7.11 -1.33
CA VAL A 132 0.51 -6.52 -0.12
C VAL A 132 -0.43 -5.39 -0.53
N SER A 133 -1.67 -5.44 -0.03
CA SER A 133 -2.64 -4.34 -0.12
C SER A 133 -2.87 -3.71 1.24
N GLY A 134 -3.15 -2.40 1.27
CA GLY A 134 -3.62 -1.72 2.48
C GLY A 134 -5.12 -1.93 2.71
N ALA A 135 -5.60 -3.17 2.63
CA ALA A 135 -7.00 -3.47 2.88
C ALA A 135 -7.28 -3.47 4.40
N ASN A 136 -8.41 -2.93 4.81
CA ASN A 136 -8.83 -2.81 6.21
C ASN A 136 -10.22 -3.42 6.45
N ARG A 137 -10.72 -3.35 7.68
CA ARG A 137 -11.98 -4.01 8.09
C ARG A 137 -13.24 -3.44 7.40
N SER A 138 -13.17 -2.24 6.83
CA SER A 138 -14.30 -1.59 6.16
C SER A 138 -14.37 -1.82 4.66
N ASP A 139 -13.41 -2.57 4.09
CA ASP A 139 -13.38 -2.89 2.66
C ASP A 139 -14.29 -4.05 2.24
#